data_AF-A0A8C9EUN2-F1
#
_entry.id   AF-A0A8C9EUN2-F1
#
_cell.length_a   1.000
_cell.length_b   1.000
_cell.length_c   1.000
_cell.angle_alpha   90.00
_cell.angle_beta   90.00
_cell.angle_gamma   90.00
#
_symmetry.space_group_name_H-M   'P 1'
#
loop_
_entity.id
_entity.type
_entity.pdbx_description
1 polymer ?
#
loop_
_entity_poly.entity_id
_entity_poly.type
_entity_poly.pdbx_seq_one_letter_code
_entity_poly.pdbx_strand_id
1 'polypeptide(L)'
;MSQTQGLKLMNKTHSCSCTPTVWCSEPQTAERKELPSPRHSQNGECATLKMAGGVSPWQRGASGGGGALLCASGRLRRRRVSGLTAVGPRAGRSLPGVCNRCFQTIRFQLAKTMFADLDYDIEEDKLGIPTVPGTVTLKKDSQNLIGISIGGGAQYCPCLYIVQVFDNTPAALDGTVAAGDEITGVNGKSVKGKTKVEVAKMIQMVKGEVTIHYNKLQADPKQGKSLDIVLKKVKHRLVENMSSGTADALGLSRAILCNDGLVKRLEELERTAELYKGLTEHTKSLLRAFFELSQTHRAFGDVFSVIGVREPQPAASEAFVKFADAHRNIEKFGIHLLKTIKPMLTDLNTYLNKAIPDTRLTIKKYLDVKFEYLSYCLKVKEMDDEEYSCIALGEPLYRVSTGNYEYRLILRCRQEARTRFAKMRKDVLEKIELLDQKHGEYHCCVQHLEGIRGFRLRAPHSS
;
A
#
# COMPACT_ATOMS: atom_id res chain seq x y z
N MET A 1 -45.71 29.69 43.77
CA MET A 1 -46.32 30.84 43.05
C MET A 1 -45.22 31.44 42.18
N SER A 2 -44.96 30.88 41.00
CA SER A 2 -45.54 31.31 39.71
C SER A 2 -45.63 32.84 39.59
N GLN A 3 -44.71 33.44 38.83
CA GLN A 3 -45.10 34.07 37.57
C GLN A 3 -43.89 34.31 36.65
N THR A 4 -44.17 33.99 35.40
CA THR A 4 -43.34 33.97 34.20
C THR A 4 -43.61 35.22 33.35
N GLN A 5 -42.74 35.44 32.35
CA GLN A 5 -42.82 36.32 31.16
C GLN A 5 -42.08 37.67 31.32
N GLY A 6 -41.20 38.09 30.39
CA GLY A 6 -40.78 37.50 29.12
C GLY A 6 -39.83 38.41 28.33
N LEU A 7 -39.12 37.78 27.39
CA LEU A 7 -38.38 38.31 26.22
C LEU A 7 -37.17 39.24 26.43
N LYS A 8 -36.15 39.30 25.55
CA LYS A 8 -35.50 38.42 24.56
C LYS A 8 -34.44 39.33 23.90
N LEU A 9 -33.15 39.10 24.10
CA LEU A 9 -32.05 39.59 23.24
C LEU A 9 -30.74 38.93 23.70
N MET A 10 -30.49 37.72 23.19
CA MET A 10 -29.20 37.03 23.32
C MET A 10 -28.41 37.26 22.04
N ASN A 11 -27.25 37.90 22.18
CA ASN A 11 -26.27 38.08 21.13
C ASN A 11 -25.26 36.92 21.16
N LYS A 12 -24.90 36.48 19.95
CA LYS A 12 -24.18 35.24 19.63
C LYS A 12 -22.71 35.29 20.05
N THR A 13 -22.24 34.23 20.71
CA THR A 13 -20.84 33.78 20.66
C THR A 13 -20.86 32.28 20.39
N HIS A 14 -20.62 31.89 19.13
CA HIS A 14 -20.45 30.49 18.72
C HIS A 14 -18.96 30.13 18.76
N SER A 15 -18.58 29.23 19.67
CA SER A 15 -17.39 28.39 19.56
C SER A 15 -17.83 27.01 19.10
N CYS A 16 -17.74 26.73 17.80
CA CYS A 16 -18.04 25.42 17.23
C CYS A 16 -16.79 24.54 17.25
N SER A 17 -16.81 23.52 18.12
CA SER A 17 -16.07 22.28 17.96
C SER A 17 -16.77 21.41 16.91
N CYS A 18 -16.15 21.22 15.75
CA CYS A 18 -16.63 20.28 14.73
C CYS A 18 -15.58 19.22 14.45
N THR A 19 -16.00 17.97 14.66
CA THR A 19 -15.48 16.75 14.07
C THR A 19 -15.49 16.80 12.53
N PRO A 20 -14.67 15.97 11.86
CA PRO A 20 -15.09 15.45 10.56
C PRO A 20 -14.92 13.93 10.49
N THR A 21 -16.04 13.24 10.62
CA THR A 21 -16.28 11.96 9.94
C THR A 21 -17.38 12.26 8.93
N VAL A 22 -17.15 11.98 7.65
CA VAL A 22 -18.11 11.40 6.68
C VAL A 22 -17.49 11.42 5.29
N TRP A 23 -17.40 10.22 4.73
CA TRP A 23 -17.20 9.92 3.33
C TRP A 23 -18.38 10.42 2.49
N CYS A 24 -18.11 11.03 1.34
CA CYS A 24 -19.11 11.24 0.29
C CYS A 24 -19.57 9.88 -0.26
N SER A 25 -20.88 9.64 -0.21
CA SER A 25 -21.58 8.64 -1.01
C SER A 25 -22.81 9.31 -1.63
N GLU A 26 -22.88 9.31 -2.96
CA GLU A 26 -24.02 9.77 -3.77
C GLU A 26 -25.13 8.69 -3.88
N PRO A 27 -26.37 9.08 -4.26
CA PRO A 27 -27.58 8.42 -3.79
C PRO A 27 -28.13 7.37 -4.77
N GLN A 28 -28.78 6.32 -4.23
CA GLN A 28 -29.71 5.48 -4.99
C GLN A 28 -31.09 5.50 -4.34
N THR A 29 -32.08 5.73 -5.20
CA THR A 29 -33.50 5.88 -4.97
C THR A 29 -34.16 4.60 -4.46
N ALA A 30 -35.17 4.80 -3.61
CA ALA A 30 -35.98 3.78 -2.95
C ALA A 30 -36.91 3.04 -3.91
N GLU A 31 -37.08 1.72 -3.70
CA GLU A 31 -38.36 1.05 -3.88
C GLU A 31 -38.51 -0.15 -2.94
N ARG A 32 -39.70 -0.24 -2.35
CA ARG A 32 -40.13 -1.11 -1.25
C ARG A 32 -40.88 -2.30 -1.86
N LYS A 33 -40.60 -3.53 -1.43
CA LYS A 33 -41.57 -4.66 -1.47
C LYS A 33 -41.12 -5.83 -0.60
N GLU A 34 -42.12 -6.54 -0.12
CA GLU A 34 -42.20 -7.21 1.18
C GLU A 34 -41.65 -8.66 1.22
N LEU A 35 -41.42 -9.14 2.45
CA LEU A 35 -41.05 -10.51 2.85
C LEU A 35 -42.12 -11.57 2.49
N PRO A 36 -41.74 -12.86 2.46
CA PRO A 36 -42.04 -13.69 3.64
C PRO A 36 -40.91 -14.64 4.08
N SER A 37 -40.82 -14.87 5.40
CA SER A 37 -40.07 -15.94 6.09
C SER A 37 -40.92 -17.25 6.15
N PRO A 38 -40.54 -18.34 6.86
CA PRO A 38 -39.21 -18.92 7.19
C PRO A 38 -39.14 -20.45 6.88
N ARG A 39 -37.96 -21.08 7.03
CA ARG A 39 -37.80 -22.38 7.73
C ARG A 39 -36.33 -22.72 8.04
N HIS A 40 -36.11 -23.14 9.28
CA HIS A 40 -34.84 -23.50 9.94
C HIS A 40 -34.23 -24.83 9.45
N SER A 41 -32.88 -24.92 9.47
CA SER A 41 -32.14 -26.05 10.05
C SER A 41 -30.68 -25.68 10.28
N GLN A 42 -30.14 -26.12 11.42
CA GLN A 42 -28.87 -25.73 12.04
C GLN A 42 -27.70 -26.65 11.62
N ASN A 43 -26.47 -26.11 11.62
CA ASN A 43 -25.29 -26.58 12.38
C ASN A 43 -23.94 -26.34 11.67
N GLY A 44 -22.97 -25.79 12.43
CA GLY A 44 -21.53 -25.85 12.14
C GLY A 44 -20.75 -24.52 12.23
N GLU A 45 -20.73 -23.85 13.39
CA GLU A 45 -20.00 -22.59 13.60
C GLU A 45 -18.48 -22.79 13.75
N CYS A 46 -17.71 -22.09 12.91
CA CYS A 46 -16.29 -21.80 13.07
C CYS A 46 -16.17 -20.51 13.92
N ALA A 47 -15.47 -20.58 15.06
CA ALA A 47 -15.30 -19.44 15.95
C ALA A 47 -14.28 -18.43 15.40
N THR A 48 -14.78 -17.54 14.54
CA THR A 48 -14.14 -16.27 14.16
C THR A 48 -15.07 -15.14 14.61
N LEU A 49 -14.71 -14.43 15.69
CA LEU A 49 -15.45 -13.25 16.13
C LEU A 49 -14.89 -11.99 15.45
N LYS A 50 -15.62 -11.64 14.39
CA LYS A 50 -15.86 -10.36 13.70
C LYS A 50 -15.08 -9.11 14.13
N MET A 51 -14.44 -8.50 13.12
CA MET A 51 -14.38 -7.04 12.96
C MET A 51 -15.63 -6.57 12.22
N ALA A 52 -16.24 -5.48 12.68
CA ALA A 52 -17.26 -4.72 11.96
C ALA A 52 -16.57 -3.77 10.96
N GLY A 53 -17.07 -3.73 9.72
CA GLY A 53 -16.62 -2.83 8.66
C GLY A 53 -17.07 -3.38 7.30
N GLY A 54 -18.19 -2.88 6.80
CA GLY A 54 -19.00 -3.50 5.74
C GLY A 54 -18.34 -3.60 4.37
N VAL A 55 -18.60 -4.72 3.70
CA VAL A 55 -18.57 -4.85 2.24
C VAL A 55 -19.93 -5.39 1.84
N SER A 56 -20.70 -4.60 1.09
CA SER A 56 -21.97 -5.01 0.49
C SER A 56 -21.75 -6.03 -0.64
N PRO A 57 -22.65 -7.01 -0.83
CA PRO A 57 -22.53 -8.05 -1.85
C PRO A 57 -23.21 -7.63 -3.16
N TRP A 58 -22.60 -7.92 -4.32
CA TRP A 58 -23.32 -7.97 -5.60
C TRP A 58 -23.06 -9.25 -6.38
N GLN A 59 -24.15 -9.70 -6.99
CA GLN A 59 -24.44 -11.03 -7.47
C GLN A 59 -23.76 -11.39 -8.79
N ARG A 60 -23.69 -12.72 -8.98
CA ARG A 60 -23.58 -13.44 -10.25
C ARG A 60 -24.40 -12.78 -11.37
N GLY A 61 -23.72 -12.40 -12.45
CA GLY A 61 -24.29 -12.29 -13.78
C GLY A 61 -23.66 -13.37 -14.67
N ALA A 62 -24.48 -14.32 -15.11
CA ALA A 62 -24.12 -15.29 -16.13
C ALA A 62 -24.01 -14.58 -17.49
N SER A 63 -22.97 -14.87 -18.26
CA SER A 63 -23.03 -14.84 -19.72
C SER A 63 -22.06 -15.89 -20.26
N GLY A 64 -22.55 -16.69 -21.19
CA GLY A 64 -21.86 -17.84 -21.76
C GLY A 64 -20.76 -17.46 -22.73
N GLY A 65 -19.88 -18.42 -22.96
CA GLY A 65 -18.83 -18.34 -23.98
C GLY A 65 -17.92 -19.55 -23.84
N GLY A 66 -18.10 -20.53 -24.73
CA GLY A 66 -17.29 -21.74 -24.75
C GLY A 66 -15.82 -21.46 -25.04
N GLY A 67 -14.97 -22.38 -24.61
CA GLY A 67 -13.53 -22.33 -24.84
C GLY A 67 -12.84 -23.49 -24.15
N ALA A 68 -12.95 -24.67 -24.75
CA ALA A 68 -12.10 -25.80 -24.41
C ALA A 68 -10.64 -25.43 -24.70
N LEU A 69 -9.74 -25.59 -23.73
CA LEU A 69 -8.31 -25.65 -24.01
C LEU A 69 -7.71 -26.88 -23.32
N LEU A 70 -7.26 -27.79 -24.18
CA LEU A 70 -6.56 -29.02 -23.85
C LEU A 70 -5.24 -28.70 -23.15
N CYS A 71 -4.99 -29.35 -22.01
CA CYS A 71 -3.65 -29.46 -21.47
C CYS A 71 -3.02 -30.77 -21.94
N ALA A 72 -2.14 -30.66 -22.94
CA ALA A 72 -1.34 -31.75 -23.46
C ALA A 72 -0.32 -32.19 -22.39
N SER A 73 -0.42 -33.42 -21.93
CA SER A 73 0.67 -34.12 -21.25
C SER A 73 0.98 -35.41 -22.01
N GLY A 74 2.11 -35.40 -22.71
CA GLY A 74 2.64 -36.55 -23.41
C GLY A 74 3.01 -37.66 -22.42
N ARG A 75 2.30 -38.79 -22.49
CA ARG A 75 2.73 -40.04 -21.87
C ARG A 75 3.57 -40.84 -22.86
N LEU A 76 4.79 -41.17 -22.44
CA LEU A 76 5.60 -42.23 -23.01
C LEU A 76 4.81 -43.56 -23.04
N ARG A 77 4.67 -44.12 -24.24
CA ARG A 77 4.09 -45.44 -24.50
C ARG A 77 5.02 -46.54 -24.01
N ARG A 78 4.53 -47.41 -23.11
CA ARG A 78 4.90 -48.83 -23.08
C ARG A 78 3.66 -49.65 -23.46
N ARG A 79 3.73 -50.27 -24.63
CA ARG A 79 2.76 -51.26 -25.12
C ARG A 79 2.85 -52.52 -24.28
N ARG A 80 1.72 -53.04 -23.81
CA ARG A 80 1.48 -54.49 -23.72
C ARG A 80 0.02 -54.81 -24.01
N VAL A 81 -0.10 -55.94 -24.68
CA VAL A 81 -1.20 -56.44 -25.51
C VAL A 81 -2.31 -57.02 -24.64
N SER A 82 -3.56 -56.72 -24.99
CA SER A 82 -4.77 -57.34 -24.47
C SER A 82 -5.02 -58.69 -25.16
N GLY A 83 -5.35 -59.71 -24.37
CA GLY A 83 -5.84 -60.99 -24.87
C GLY A 83 -6.62 -61.76 -23.82
N LEU A 84 -7.89 -62.02 -24.15
CA LEU A 84 -8.69 -63.20 -23.82
C LEU A 84 -9.32 -63.36 -22.42
N THR A 85 -10.65 -63.19 -22.48
CA THR A 85 -11.76 -63.87 -21.78
C THR A 85 -11.48 -65.20 -21.04
N ALA A 86 -12.08 -65.36 -19.85
CA ALA A 86 -12.56 -66.64 -19.34
C ALA A 86 -13.70 -66.46 -18.30
N VAL A 87 -14.55 -67.48 -18.22
CA VAL A 87 -15.92 -67.52 -17.67
C VAL A 87 -15.98 -68.19 -16.28
N GLY A 88 -16.80 -67.64 -15.38
CA GLY A 88 -17.57 -68.32 -14.30
C GLY A 88 -16.81 -68.86 -13.06
N PRO A 89 -17.50 -69.27 -11.95
CA PRO A 89 -18.95 -69.41 -11.77
C PRO A 89 -19.56 -68.71 -10.52
N ARG A 90 -20.90 -68.66 -10.50
CA ARG A 90 -21.74 -68.30 -9.33
C ARG A 90 -21.87 -69.47 -8.36
N ALA A 91 -21.88 -69.20 -7.05
CA ALA A 91 -22.84 -69.72 -6.06
C ALA A 91 -22.42 -69.29 -4.63
N GLY A 92 -23.39 -68.93 -3.79
CA GLY A 92 -23.18 -68.87 -2.34
C GLY A 92 -24.00 -67.81 -1.63
N ARG A 93 -24.93 -68.25 -0.78
CA ARG A 93 -26.02 -67.48 -0.16
C ARG A 93 -25.56 -66.62 1.01
N SER A 94 -26.28 -65.52 1.20
CA SER A 94 -26.28 -64.62 2.36
C SER A 94 -26.90 -65.27 3.61
N LEU A 95 -26.36 -64.95 4.81
CA LEU A 95 -27.03 -64.74 6.11
C LEU A 95 -25.98 -64.19 7.13
N PRO A 96 -26.36 -63.55 8.27
CA PRO A 96 -26.15 -62.11 8.45
C PRO A 96 -25.21 -61.72 9.62
N GLY A 97 -24.77 -60.45 9.59
CA GLY A 97 -24.65 -59.66 10.83
C GLY A 97 -23.31 -59.65 11.57
N VAL A 98 -22.28 -59.01 10.99
CA VAL A 98 -21.34 -58.19 11.78
C VAL A 98 -21.00 -56.94 10.95
N CYS A 99 -21.32 -55.78 11.50
CA CYS A 99 -21.06 -54.48 10.89
C CYS A 99 -19.55 -54.25 10.73
N ASN A 100 -19.08 -54.08 9.49
CA ASN A 100 -17.69 -53.80 9.14
C ASN A 100 -17.17 -52.44 9.69
N ARG A 101 -18.04 -51.68 10.37
CA ARG A 101 -17.75 -50.40 11.03
C ARG A 101 -17.16 -50.57 12.45
N CYS A 102 -17.32 -51.73 13.08
CA CYS A 102 -16.68 -52.00 14.39
C CYS A 102 -15.19 -52.39 14.26
N PHE A 103 -14.79 -53.08 13.19
CA PHE A 103 -13.40 -53.51 13.02
C PHE A 103 -12.45 -52.36 12.64
N GLN A 104 -12.94 -51.36 11.90
CA GLN A 104 -12.16 -50.16 11.58
C GLN A 104 -11.98 -49.23 12.78
N THR A 105 -12.96 -49.17 13.70
CA THR A 105 -12.87 -48.29 14.88
C THR A 105 -11.85 -48.81 15.89
N ILE A 106 -11.79 -50.13 16.11
CA ILE A 106 -10.81 -50.74 17.04
C ILE A 106 -9.37 -50.65 16.49
N ARG A 107 -9.18 -50.76 15.17
CA ARG A 107 -7.85 -50.59 14.55
C ARG A 107 -7.36 -49.13 14.58
N PHE A 108 -8.29 -48.16 14.50
CA PHE A 108 -7.97 -46.74 14.65
C PHE A 108 -7.69 -46.35 16.12
N GLN A 109 -8.37 -47.00 17.08
CA GLN A 109 -8.10 -46.82 18.51
C GLN A 109 -6.75 -47.42 18.93
N LEU A 110 -6.41 -48.62 18.43
CA LEU A 110 -5.15 -49.30 18.75
C LEU A 110 -3.92 -48.67 18.05
N ALA A 111 -4.09 -48.10 16.85
CA ALA A 111 -3.04 -47.31 16.20
C ALA A 111 -2.79 -45.97 16.91
N LYS A 112 -3.83 -45.36 17.51
CA LYS A 112 -3.69 -44.16 18.36
C LYS A 112 -2.89 -44.43 19.64
N THR A 113 -2.98 -45.63 20.19
CA THR A 113 -2.24 -46.01 21.40
C THR A 113 -0.83 -46.54 21.08
N MET A 114 -0.60 -47.16 19.93
CA MET A 114 0.73 -47.72 19.60
C MET A 114 1.75 -46.72 19.04
N PHE A 115 1.32 -45.53 18.60
CA PHE A 115 2.23 -44.46 18.16
C PHE A 115 2.37 -43.31 19.17
N ALA A 116 1.68 -43.37 20.31
CA ALA A 116 1.79 -42.37 21.37
C ALA A 116 3.03 -42.56 22.27
N ASP A 117 3.70 -43.71 22.20
CA ASP A 117 4.79 -44.10 23.13
C ASP A 117 6.20 -43.99 22.51
N LEU A 118 6.34 -43.37 21.33
CA LEU A 118 7.64 -42.99 20.76
C LEU A 118 7.77 -41.48 20.83
N ASP A 119 7.87 -40.95 22.05
CA ASP A 119 8.40 -39.62 22.35
C ASP A 119 9.90 -39.60 21.98
N TYR A 120 10.19 -39.61 20.68
CA TYR A 120 11.45 -39.06 20.22
C TYR A 120 11.30 -37.56 20.44
N ASP A 121 11.90 -37.03 21.52
CA ASP A 121 12.02 -35.59 21.74
C ASP A 121 12.78 -35.01 20.54
N ILE A 122 12.05 -34.61 19.49
CA ILE A 122 12.63 -33.98 18.32
C ILE A 122 13.24 -32.67 18.83
N GLU A 123 14.58 -32.61 18.86
CA GLU A 123 15.29 -31.42 19.29
C GLU A 123 14.89 -30.22 18.42
N GLU A 124 14.73 -29.06 19.07
CA GLU A 124 14.42 -27.81 18.38
C GLU A 124 15.57 -27.42 17.45
N ASP A 125 15.26 -27.26 16.15
CA ASP A 125 16.20 -26.72 15.18
C ASP A 125 16.16 -25.19 15.25
N LYS A 126 17.04 -24.64 16.09
CA LYS A 126 17.15 -23.20 16.32
C LYS A 126 17.82 -22.45 15.16
N LEU A 127 18.34 -23.15 14.15
CA LEU A 127 19.10 -22.56 13.02
C LEU A 127 20.25 -21.63 13.47
N GLY A 128 20.80 -21.84 14.66
CA GLY A 128 21.81 -20.97 15.26
C GLY A 128 21.32 -19.58 15.68
N ILE A 129 20.00 -19.34 15.72
CA ILE A 129 19.40 -18.06 16.14
C ILE A 129 19.28 -18.06 17.67
N PRO A 130 19.97 -17.16 18.40
CA PRO A 130 19.88 -17.12 19.84
C PRO A 130 18.53 -16.57 20.29
N THR A 131 18.09 -16.99 21.48
CA THR A 131 16.90 -16.45 22.14
C THR A 131 17.24 -15.92 23.52
N VAL A 132 16.59 -14.83 23.93
CA VAL A 132 16.79 -14.20 25.24
C VAL A 132 15.51 -14.29 26.05
N PRO A 133 15.50 -14.96 27.21
CA PRO A 133 14.30 -15.03 28.04
C PRO A 133 13.98 -13.66 28.65
N GLY A 134 12.69 -13.36 28.79
CA GLY A 134 12.22 -12.12 29.37
C GLY A 134 10.77 -12.21 29.84
N THR A 135 10.34 -11.18 30.57
CA THR A 135 8.96 -11.06 31.06
C THR A 135 8.45 -9.65 30.82
N VAL A 136 7.20 -9.52 30.43
CA VAL A 136 6.53 -8.22 30.27
C VAL A 136 5.15 -8.27 30.90
N THR A 137 4.78 -7.22 31.63
CA THR A 137 3.44 -7.05 32.19
C THR A 137 2.71 -6.01 31.37
N LEU A 138 1.65 -6.44 30.68
CA LEU A 138 0.86 -5.59 29.79
C LEU A 138 -0.49 -5.30 30.42
N LYS A 139 -0.83 -4.01 30.50
CA LYS A 139 -2.17 -3.55 30.84
C LYS A 139 -3.08 -3.70 29.64
N LYS A 140 -4.18 -4.43 29.81
CA LYS A 140 -5.13 -4.69 28.72
C LYS A 140 -5.92 -3.44 28.34
N ASP A 141 -6.39 -3.44 27.10
CA ASP A 141 -7.28 -2.40 26.59
C ASP A 141 -8.72 -2.54 27.14
N SER A 142 -9.60 -1.62 26.71
CA SER A 142 -11.02 -1.62 27.08
C SER A 142 -11.78 -2.87 26.59
N GLN A 143 -11.24 -3.59 25.61
CA GLN A 143 -11.78 -4.84 25.08
C GLN A 143 -11.18 -6.07 25.76
N ASN A 144 -10.35 -5.89 26.80
CA ASN A 144 -9.65 -6.94 27.52
C ASN A 144 -8.64 -7.73 26.65
N LEU A 145 -8.10 -7.07 25.61
CA LEU A 145 -7.10 -7.58 24.68
C LEU A 145 -5.73 -6.93 24.92
N ILE A 146 -4.68 -7.65 24.52
CA ILE A 146 -3.30 -7.13 24.50
C ILE A 146 -2.79 -6.81 23.09
N GLY A 147 -3.45 -7.33 22.05
CA GLY A 147 -3.12 -7.03 20.66
C GLY A 147 -2.02 -7.88 20.01
N ILE A 148 -1.98 -9.18 20.31
CA ILE A 148 -1.09 -10.13 19.63
C ILE A 148 -1.89 -11.26 18.95
N SER A 149 -1.34 -11.79 17.86
CA SER A 149 -1.79 -13.04 17.23
C SER A 149 -0.80 -14.16 17.54
N ILE A 150 -1.30 -15.36 17.87
CA ILE A 150 -0.51 -16.51 18.32
C ILE A 150 -0.53 -17.61 17.25
N GLY A 151 0.66 -18.12 16.91
CA GLY A 151 0.88 -19.26 16.02
C GLY A 151 1.54 -20.43 16.74
N GLY A 152 1.66 -21.56 16.04
CA GLY A 152 2.22 -22.80 16.59
C GLY A 152 1.32 -23.47 17.64
N GLY A 153 1.97 -24.11 18.62
CA GLY A 153 1.36 -24.92 19.67
C GLY A 153 1.00 -26.34 19.26
N ALA A 154 0.52 -27.10 20.24
CA ALA A 154 0.13 -28.50 20.08
C ALA A 154 -0.99 -28.65 19.02
N GLN A 155 -1.04 -29.74 18.25
CA GLN A 155 -0.24 -30.97 18.35
C GLN A 155 1.01 -31.03 17.45
N TYR A 156 1.23 -30.04 16.59
CA TYR A 156 2.25 -30.12 15.53
C TYR A 156 3.53 -29.32 15.82
N CYS A 157 3.45 -28.28 16.66
CA CYS A 157 4.59 -27.41 16.96
C CYS A 157 4.87 -27.40 18.48
N PRO A 158 6.13 -27.62 18.91
CA PRO A 158 6.49 -27.69 20.33
C PRO A 158 6.40 -26.34 21.06
N CYS A 159 6.45 -25.24 20.31
CA CYS A 159 6.48 -23.88 20.85
C CYS A 159 5.27 -23.06 20.35
N LEU A 160 4.92 -22.03 21.11
CA LEU A 160 3.94 -21.01 20.72
C LEU A 160 4.69 -19.72 20.45
N TYR A 161 4.36 -19.02 19.36
CA TYR A 161 5.05 -17.78 19.00
C TYR A 161 4.09 -16.71 18.50
N ILE A 162 4.55 -15.47 18.55
CA ILE A 162 3.79 -14.30 18.12
C ILE A 162 3.86 -14.22 16.59
N VAL A 163 2.72 -14.30 15.91
CA VAL A 163 2.61 -14.14 14.45
C VAL A 163 2.56 -12.66 14.06
N GLN A 164 1.84 -11.86 14.84
CA GLN A 164 1.66 -10.45 14.57
C GLN A 164 1.38 -9.69 15.86
N VAL A 165 1.95 -8.50 15.97
CA VAL A 165 1.53 -7.48 16.93
C VAL A 165 0.69 -6.46 16.17
N PHE A 166 -0.49 -6.11 16.69
CA PHE A 166 -1.42 -5.20 16.05
C PHE A 166 -1.13 -3.74 16.45
N ASP A 167 -1.16 -2.82 15.49
CA ASP A 167 -0.93 -1.39 15.76
C ASP A 167 -1.99 -0.84 16.74
N ASN A 168 -1.63 0.19 17.52
CA ASN A 168 -2.50 0.84 18.51
C ASN A 168 -3.03 -0.09 19.61
N THR A 169 -2.30 -1.14 19.95
CA THR A 169 -2.63 -2.06 21.04
C THR A 169 -1.61 -1.99 22.18
N PRO A 170 -1.94 -2.48 23.40
CA PRO A 170 -0.99 -2.45 24.52
C PRO A 170 0.38 -3.07 24.20
N ALA A 171 0.41 -4.20 23.49
CA ALA A 171 1.66 -4.84 23.11
C ALA A 171 2.48 -4.01 22.11
N ALA A 172 1.82 -3.31 21.17
CA ALA A 172 2.51 -2.44 20.22
C ALA A 172 3.06 -1.17 20.87
N LEU A 173 2.33 -0.60 21.83
CA LEU A 173 2.74 0.61 22.56
C LEU A 173 3.90 0.34 23.51
N ASP A 174 3.88 -0.82 24.17
CA ASP A 174 4.97 -1.26 25.04
C ASP A 174 6.23 -1.61 24.23
N GLY A 175 6.08 -2.30 23.09
CA GLY A 175 7.17 -2.59 22.16
C GLY A 175 8.18 -3.64 22.63
N THR A 176 7.99 -4.25 23.82
CA THR A 176 8.90 -5.27 24.35
C THR A 176 8.83 -6.56 23.54
N VAL A 177 7.63 -6.99 23.14
CA VAL A 177 7.39 -8.20 22.35
C VAL A 177 7.17 -7.88 20.87
N ALA A 178 7.59 -8.79 19.99
CA ALA A 178 7.45 -8.64 18.56
C ALA A 178 7.26 -10.00 17.85
N ALA A 179 6.86 -9.96 16.58
CA ALA A 179 6.57 -11.15 15.78
C ALA A 179 7.81 -12.04 15.63
N GLY A 180 7.63 -13.34 15.85
CA GLY A 180 8.69 -14.35 15.94
C GLY A 180 9.13 -14.69 17.37
N ASP A 181 8.74 -13.90 18.38
CA ASP A 181 9.03 -14.22 19.79
C ASP A 181 8.20 -15.40 20.25
N GLU A 182 8.83 -16.27 21.06
CA GLU A 182 8.16 -17.41 21.67
C GLU A 182 7.45 -16.98 22.95
N ILE A 183 6.27 -17.52 23.19
CA ILE A 183 5.52 -17.39 24.45
C ILE A 183 5.79 -18.65 25.27
N THR A 184 6.44 -18.49 26.43
CA THR A 184 6.79 -19.60 27.32
C THR A 184 5.85 -19.72 28.51
N GLY A 185 5.17 -18.63 28.89
CA GLY A 185 4.27 -18.61 30.03
C GLY A 185 3.30 -17.44 30.07
N VAL A 186 2.18 -17.61 30.78
CA VAL A 186 1.18 -16.57 31.06
C VAL A 186 0.91 -16.55 32.57
N ASN A 187 1.13 -15.41 33.23
CA ASN A 187 1.01 -15.22 34.68
C ASN A 187 1.69 -16.34 35.50
N GLY A 188 2.95 -16.65 35.18
CA GLY A 188 3.73 -17.70 35.83
C GLY A 188 3.34 -19.15 35.46
N LYS A 189 2.29 -19.36 34.66
CA LYS A 189 1.90 -20.70 34.19
C LYS A 189 2.55 -21.00 32.85
N SER A 190 3.29 -22.11 32.77
CA SER A 190 3.87 -22.59 31.51
C SER A 190 2.79 -22.86 30.45
N VAL A 191 3.12 -22.53 29.20
CA VAL A 191 2.27 -22.80 28.04
C VAL A 191 2.80 -23.88 27.10
N LYS A 192 3.93 -24.51 27.43
CA LYS A 192 4.48 -25.63 26.67
C LYS A 192 3.46 -26.77 26.57
N GLY A 193 3.31 -27.34 25.38
CA GLY A 193 2.34 -28.42 25.10
C GLY A 193 0.87 -27.99 24.97
N LYS A 194 0.55 -26.69 25.09
CA LYS A 194 -0.81 -26.18 24.90
C LYS A 194 -1.08 -25.78 23.46
N THR A 195 -2.35 -25.78 23.09
CA THR A 195 -2.81 -25.28 21.78
C THR A 195 -2.87 -23.75 21.78
N LYS A 196 -2.75 -23.12 20.61
CA LYS A 196 -2.91 -21.66 20.45
C LYS A 196 -4.24 -21.12 21.01
N VAL A 197 -5.31 -21.92 20.92
CA VAL A 197 -6.64 -21.56 21.43
C VAL A 197 -6.67 -21.53 22.96
N GLU A 198 -6.02 -22.50 23.62
CA GLU A 198 -5.93 -22.53 25.08
C GLU A 198 -5.11 -21.36 25.62
N VAL A 199 -4.00 -21.01 24.96
CA VAL A 199 -3.18 -19.86 25.35
C VAL A 199 -3.93 -18.55 25.17
N ALA A 200 -4.63 -18.38 24.04
CA ALA A 200 -5.49 -17.22 23.84
C ALA A 200 -6.56 -17.11 24.94
N LYS A 201 -7.21 -18.22 25.31
CA LYS A 201 -8.18 -18.27 26.42
C LYS A 201 -7.54 -17.93 27.76
N MET A 202 -6.36 -18.46 28.07
CA MET A 202 -5.64 -18.15 29.32
C MET A 202 -5.35 -16.66 29.43
N ILE A 203 -4.89 -16.02 28.35
CA ILE A 203 -4.67 -14.57 28.31
C ILE A 203 -6.00 -13.84 28.52
N GLN A 204 -7.07 -14.23 27.81
CA GLN A 204 -8.39 -13.59 27.90
C GLN A 204 -9.04 -13.70 29.30
N MET A 205 -8.84 -14.81 30.02
CA MET A 205 -9.40 -15.02 31.36
C MET A 205 -8.83 -14.07 32.42
N VAL A 206 -7.60 -13.59 32.23
CA VAL A 206 -6.97 -12.61 33.13
C VAL A 206 -7.62 -11.24 32.91
N LYS A 207 -8.05 -10.55 33.96
CA LYS A 207 -8.61 -9.20 33.89
C LYS A 207 -7.57 -8.16 34.33
N GLY A 208 -7.55 -7.01 33.68
CA GLY A 208 -6.65 -5.90 34.02
C GLY A 208 -5.27 -6.07 33.40
N GLU A 209 -4.35 -6.71 34.12
CA GLU A 209 -2.94 -6.85 33.71
C GLU A 209 -2.57 -8.31 33.50
N VAL A 210 -1.82 -8.59 32.44
CA VAL A 210 -1.31 -9.93 32.13
C VAL A 210 0.20 -9.89 31.98
N THR A 211 0.87 -10.84 32.64
CA THR A 211 2.31 -11.04 32.54
C THR A 211 2.60 -12.15 31.55
N ILE A 212 3.34 -11.83 30.50
CA ILE A 212 3.77 -12.75 29.46
C ILE A 212 5.25 -13.07 29.68
N HIS A 213 5.56 -14.35 29.80
CA HIS A 213 6.93 -14.85 29.74
C HIS A 213 7.23 -15.21 28.29
N TYR A 214 8.35 -14.71 27.77
CA TYR A 214 8.71 -14.88 26.37
C TYR A 214 10.19 -15.22 26.20
N ASN A 215 10.53 -15.86 25.09
CA ASN A 215 11.90 -15.92 24.60
C ASN A 215 12.02 -15.07 23.34
N LYS A 216 12.78 -13.99 23.44
CA LYS A 216 12.96 -13.01 22.37
C LYS A 216 13.87 -13.56 21.30
N LEU A 217 13.40 -13.61 20.07
CA LEU A 217 14.18 -14.07 18.92
C LEU A 217 15.17 -12.99 18.49
N GLN A 218 16.47 -13.29 18.59
CA GLN A 218 17.56 -12.42 18.13
C GLN A 218 17.87 -12.71 16.66
N ALA A 219 16.92 -12.34 15.80
CA ALA A 219 17.04 -12.49 14.36
C ALA A 219 17.92 -11.39 13.74
N ASP A 220 18.92 -11.76 12.95
CA ASP A 220 19.63 -10.83 12.08
C ASP A 220 18.83 -10.63 10.77
N PRO A 221 18.44 -9.40 10.40
CA PRO A 221 17.74 -9.12 9.14
C PRO A 221 18.47 -9.63 7.89
N LYS A 222 19.79 -9.83 7.95
CA LYS A 222 20.56 -10.43 6.85
C LYS A 222 20.18 -11.89 6.59
N GLN A 223 19.88 -12.66 7.64
CA GLN A 223 19.51 -14.08 7.51
C GLN A 223 18.16 -14.25 6.82
N GLY A 224 17.23 -13.29 6.98
CA GLY A 224 15.93 -13.31 6.31
C GLY A 224 15.95 -12.92 4.81
N LYS A 225 17.07 -12.40 4.30
CA LYS A 225 17.21 -11.97 2.90
C LYS A 225 17.63 -13.13 1.99
N SER A 226 16.74 -14.10 1.83
CA SER A 226 16.98 -15.23 0.93
C SER A 226 16.90 -14.83 -0.55
N LEU A 227 17.51 -15.62 -1.44
CA LEU A 227 17.39 -15.46 -2.89
C LEU A 227 15.92 -15.48 -3.34
N ASP A 228 15.09 -16.27 -2.66
CA ASP A 228 13.65 -16.33 -2.90
C ASP A 228 12.95 -14.97 -2.64
N ILE A 229 13.26 -14.31 -1.52
CA ILE A 229 12.76 -12.95 -1.24
C ILE A 229 13.23 -11.96 -2.31
N VAL A 230 14.48 -12.05 -2.75
CA VAL A 230 15.03 -11.20 -3.81
C VAL A 230 14.29 -11.43 -5.14
N LEU A 231 14.07 -12.68 -5.54
CA LEU A 231 13.32 -13.02 -6.76
C LEU A 231 11.88 -12.53 -6.69
N LYS A 232 11.22 -12.66 -5.54
CA LYS A 232 9.88 -12.10 -5.30
C LYS A 232 9.87 -10.58 -5.45
N LYS A 233 10.86 -9.88 -4.90
CA LYS A 233 11.02 -8.43 -5.06
C LYS A 233 11.24 -8.04 -6.52
N VAL A 234 12.05 -8.78 -7.28
CA VAL A 234 12.26 -8.57 -8.72
C VAL A 234 10.95 -8.79 -9.49
N LYS A 235 10.21 -9.85 -9.19
CA LYS A 235 8.88 -10.10 -9.78
C LYS A 235 7.95 -8.91 -9.57
N HIS A 236 7.89 -8.36 -8.34
CA HIS A 236 7.07 -7.18 -8.05
C HIS A 236 7.47 -5.96 -8.89
N ARG A 237 8.77 -5.71 -9.05
CA ARG A 237 9.30 -4.61 -9.87
C ARG A 237 8.96 -4.76 -11.35
N LEU A 238 9.00 -5.98 -11.90
CA LEU A 238 8.66 -6.23 -13.30
C LEU A 238 7.17 -6.03 -13.56
N VAL A 239 6.32 -6.51 -12.64
CA VAL A 239 4.85 -6.45 -12.76
C VAL A 239 4.31 -5.02 -12.65
N GLU A 240 5.03 -4.11 -11.99
CA GLU A 240 4.63 -2.70 -11.88
C GLU A 240 4.55 -2.02 -13.26
N ASN A 241 5.55 -2.22 -14.12
CA ASN A 241 5.65 -1.56 -15.42
C ASN A 241 4.84 -2.25 -16.54
N MET A 242 4.12 -3.33 -16.24
CA MET A 242 3.35 -4.09 -17.23
C MET A 242 1.87 -3.70 -17.24
N SER A 243 1.21 -3.84 -18.39
CA SER A 243 -0.24 -3.76 -18.46
C SER A 243 -0.90 -4.96 -17.76
N SER A 244 -2.17 -4.84 -17.35
CA SER A 244 -2.91 -5.95 -16.72
C SER A 244 -2.98 -7.16 -17.64
N GLY A 245 -3.38 -6.95 -18.90
CA GLY A 245 -3.47 -8.02 -19.90
C GLY A 245 -2.13 -8.70 -20.20
N THR A 246 -1.02 -7.95 -20.23
CA THR A 246 0.32 -8.52 -20.46
C THR A 246 0.77 -9.38 -19.29
N ALA A 247 0.56 -8.94 -18.05
CA ALA A 247 0.96 -9.71 -16.88
C ALA A 247 0.15 -11.00 -16.72
N ASP A 248 -1.16 -10.94 -17.00
CA ASP A 248 -2.04 -12.11 -16.94
C ASP A 248 -1.66 -13.14 -18.02
N ALA A 249 -1.30 -12.68 -19.23
CA ALA A 249 -0.76 -13.54 -20.29
C ALA A 249 0.56 -14.22 -19.92
N LEU A 250 1.36 -13.59 -19.06
CA LEU A 250 2.61 -14.15 -18.51
C LEU A 250 2.40 -14.93 -17.21
N GLY A 251 1.17 -15.10 -16.74
CA GLY A 251 0.86 -15.79 -15.48
C GLY A 251 1.35 -15.06 -14.22
N LEU A 252 1.61 -13.75 -14.30
CA LEU A 252 2.08 -12.95 -13.19
C LEU A 252 0.90 -12.34 -12.43
N SER A 253 0.44 -12.98 -11.36
CA SER A 253 -0.68 -12.49 -10.55
C SER A 253 -0.44 -11.07 -9.98
N ARG A 254 -1.36 -10.14 -10.29
CA ARG A 254 -1.25 -8.69 -10.04
C ARG A 254 -2.02 -8.15 -8.83
N ALA A 255 -2.86 -8.95 -8.17
CA ALA A 255 -3.96 -8.46 -7.31
C ALA A 255 -3.58 -7.47 -6.18
N ILE A 256 -2.31 -7.41 -5.77
CA ILE A 256 -1.83 -6.53 -4.68
C ILE A 256 -1.07 -5.29 -5.19
N LEU A 257 -0.66 -5.25 -6.46
CA LEU A 257 0.35 -4.30 -6.97
C LEU A 257 -0.21 -3.08 -7.71
N CYS A 258 -1.41 -3.15 -8.29
CA CYS A 258 -1.70 -2.36 -9.51
C CYS A 258 -2.55 -1.10 -9.32
N ASN A 259 -2.73 -0.62 -8.10
CA ASN A 259 -3.51 0.59 -7.84
C ASN A 259 -2.87 1.41 -6.71
N ASP A 260 -1.57 1.67 -6.82
CA ASP A 260 -0.93 2.60 -5.89
C ASP A 260 -1.26 4.04 -6.28
N GLY A 261 -2.03 4.73 -5.43
CA GLY A 261 -2.36 6.13 -5.65
C GLY A 261 -1.14 7.04 -5.72
N LEU A 262 -0.05 6.72 -5.03
CA LEU A 262 1.17 7.52 -5.04
C LEU A 262 1.90 7.44 -6.38
N VAL A 263 1.85 6.27 -7.04
CA VAL A 263 2.41 6.10 -8.40
C VAL A 263 1.58 6.88 -9.41
N LYS A 264 0.25 6.82 -9.33
CA LYS A 264 -0.63 7.62 -10.18
C LYS A 264 -0.39 9.13 -10.01
N ARG A 265 -0.21 9.59 -8.78
CA ARG A 265 0.15 10.98 -8.49
C ARG A 265 1.51 11.37 -9.08
N LEU A 266 2.50 10.47 -9.03
CA LEU A 266 3.79 10.71 -9.70
C LEU A 266 3.62 10.84 -11.21
N GLU A 267 2.84 9.97 -11.85
CA GLU A 267 2.58 10.05 -13.30
C GLU A 267 1.89 11.38 -13.69
N GLU A 268 0.91 11.83 -12.90
CA GLU A 268 0.26 13.14 -13.09
C GLU A 268 1.26 14.30 -12.98
N LEU A 269 2.14 14.23 -11.99
CA LEU A 269 3.18 15.23 -11.74
C LEU A 269 4.21 15.24 -12.88
N GLU A 270 4.62 14.08 -13.38
CA GLU A 270 5.54 13.97 -14.53
C GLU A 270 4.92 14.53 -15.82
N ARG A 271 3.65 14.24 -16.12
CA ARG A 271 2.95 14.85 -17.26
C ARG A 271 2.90 16.38 -17.15
N THR A 272 2.61 16.88 -15.95
CA THR A 272 2.59 18.32 -15.68
C THR A 272 3.98 18.94 -15.84
N ALA A 273 5.03 18.22 -15.43
CA ALA A 273 6.42 18.63 -15.62
C ALA A 273 6.78 18.78 -17.11
N GLU A 274 6.35 17.85 -17.96
CA GLU A 274 6.60 17.90 -19.40
C GLU A 274 5.95 19.13 -20.04
N LEU A 275 4.71 19.44 -19.68
CA LEU A 275 4.02 20.66 -20.13
C LEU A 275 4.79 21.93 -19.75
N TYR A 276 5.21 22.03 -18.48
CA TYR A 276 5.99 23.17 -18.01
C TYR A 276 7.38 23.27 -18.62
N LYS A 277 8.01 22.13 -18.94
CA LYS A 277 9.28 22.11 -19.67
C LYS A 277 9.10 22.72 -21.07
N GLY A 278 8.08 22.28 -21.80
CA GLY A 278 7.75 22.86 -23.11
C GLY A 278 7.46 24.37 -23.02
N LEU A 279 6.65 24.79 -22.03
CA LEU A 279 6.37 26.21 -21.80
C LEU A 279 7.66 27.01 -21.55
N THR A 280 8.54 26.52 -20.68
CA THR A 280 9.83 27.16 -20.36
C THR A 280 10.71 27.31 -21.60
N GLU A 281 10.77 26.28 -22.45
CA GLU A 281 11.55 26.29 -23.69
C GLU A 281 10.98 27.31 -24.70
N HIS A 282 9.67 27.32 -24.90
CA HIS A 282 8.99 28.29 -25.76
C HIS A 282 9.15 29.73 -25.27
N THR A 283 8.96 29.99 -23.98
CA THR A 283 9.15 31.33 -23.40
C THR A 283 10.60 31.79 -23.55
N LYS A 284 11.60 30.91 -23.34
CA LYS A 284 13.01 31.24 -23.58
C LYS A 284 13.26 31.62 -25.04
N SER A 285 12.68 30.89 -26.00
CA SER A 285 12.80 31.20 -27.43
C SER A 285 12.14 32.54 -27.77
N LEU A 286 10.93 32.79 -27.27
CA LEU A 286 10.20 34.03 -27.44
C LEU A 286 10.97 35.24 -26.88
N LEU A 287 11.54 35.11 -25.67
CA LEU A 287 12.34 36.17 -25.07
C LEU A 287 13.61 36.47 -25.85
N ARG A 288 14.24 35.46 -26.48
CA ARG A 288 15.40 35.68 -27.36
C ARG A 288 15.00 36.47 -28.60
N ALA A 289 13.94 36.05 -29.30
CA ALA A 289 13.43 36.76 -30.46
C ALA A 289 13.00 38.20 -30.11
N PHE A 290 12.37 38.39 -28.96
CA PHE A 290 11.96 39.71 -28.48
C PHE A 290 13.17 40.59 -28.10
N PHE A 291 14.22 40.01 -27.54
CA PHE A 291 15.48 40.72 -27.29
C PHE A 291 16.14 41.16 -28.59
N GLU A 292 16.22 40.28 -29.60
CA GLU A 292 16.74 40.62 -30.93
C GLU A 292 15.92 41.73 -31.59
N LEU A 293 14.58 41.65 -31.50
CA LEU A 293 13.68 42.71 -31.97
C LEU A 293 13.92 44.04 -31.23
N SER A 294 14.14 44.01 -29.91
CA SER A 294 14.47 45.23 -29.16
C SER A 294 15.78 45.88 -29.62
N GLN A 295 16.78 45.08 -30.02
CA GLN A 295 18.04 45.58 -30.57
C GLN A 295 17.85 46.22 -31.95
N THR A 296 17.00 45.65 -32.81
CA THR A 296 16.71 46.27 -34.12
C THR A 296 15.95 47.59 -33.95
N HIS A 297 15.01 47.68 -33.00
CA HIS A 297 14.36 48.95 -32.65
C HIS A 297 15.36 50.01 -32.17
N ARG A 298 16.37 49.63 -31.37
CA ARG A 298 17.45 50.55 -31.01
C ARG A 298 18.20 51.07 -32.22
N ALA A 299 18.59 50.17 -33.14
CA ALA A 299 19.28 50.56 -34.37
C ALA A 299 18.43 51.50 -35.24
N PHE A 300 17.13 51.24 -35.39
CA PHE A 300 16.21 52.16 -36.07
C PHE A 300 16.15 53.52 -35.39
N GLY A 301 16.11 53.56 -34.06
CA GLY A 301 16.14 54.80 -33.29
C GLY A 301 17.39 55.64 -33.58
N ASP A 302 18.56 55.00 -33.65
CA ASP A 302 19.82 55.67 -33.94
C ASP A 302 19.87 56.19 -35.40
N VAL A 303 19.38 55.41 -36.37
CA VAL A 303 19.29 55.83 -37.78
C VAL A 303 18.32 57.00 -37.96
N PHE A 304 17.11 56.92 -37.41
CA PHE A 304 16.13 58.01 -37.51
C PHE A 304 16.63 59.30 -36.83
N SER A 305 17.37 59.18 -35.73
CA SER A 305 18.00 60.33 -35.09
C SER A 305 19.03 61.01 -36.00
N VAL A 306 19.83 60.25 -36.75
CA VAL A 306 20.80 60.81 -37.71
C VAL A 306 20.10 61.46 -38.90
N ILE A 307 19.04 60.84 -39.42
CA ILE A 307 18.23 61.39 -40.53
C ILE A 307 17.59 62.71 -40.10
N GLY A 308 16.95 62.75 -38.93
CA GLY A 308 16.27 63.95 -38.43
C GLY A 308 17.21 65.16 -38.30
N VAL A 309 18.45 64.97 -37.85
CA VAL A 309 19.44 66.06 -37.75
C VAL A 309 19.89 66.59 -39.12
N ARG A 310 19.88 65.74 -40.15
CA ARG A 310 20.35 66.09 -41.51
C ARG A 310 19.23 66.59 -42.43
N GLU A 311 17.97 66.48 -42.01
CA GLU A 311 16.81 66.79 -42.83
C GLU A 311 16.57 68.31 -42.92
N PRO A 312 16.59 68.92 -44.12
CA PRO A 312 16.45 70.37 -44.29
C PRO A 312 15.02 70.88 -44.03
N GLN A 313 14.00 70.04 -44.22
CA GLN A 313 12.62 70.44 -43.95
C GLN A 313 12.30 70.29 -42.45
N PRO A 314 11.95 71.37 -41.73
CA PRO A 314 11.80 71.34 -40.27
C PRO A 314 10.69 70.40 -39.79
N ALA A 315 9.58 70.32 -40.52
CA ALA A 315 8.47 69.41 -40.18
C ALA A 315 8.87 67.92 -40.31
N ALA A 316 9.70 67.57 -41.30
CA ALA A 316 10.18 66.21 -41.49
C ALA A 316 11.27 65.85 -40.46
N SER A 317 12.17 66.80 -40.17
CA SER A 317 13.16 66.70 -39.10
C SER A 317 12.51 66.37 -37.74
N GLU A 318 11.47 67.11 -37.35
CA GLU A 318 10.73 66.86 -36.10
C GLU A 318 10.07 65.47 -36.10
N ALA A 319 9.49 65.05 -37.22
CA ALA A 319 8.86 63.73 -37.34
C ALA A 319 9.88 62.60 -37.15
N PHE A 320 11.06 62.69 -37.77
CA PHE A 320 12.12 61.69 -37.63
C PHE A 320 12.66 61.59 -36.19
N VAL A 321 12.76 62.71 -35.47
CA VAL A 321 13.12 62.71 -34.05
C VAL A 321 12.06 62.01 -33.21
N LYS A 322 10.76 62.27 -33.45
CA LYS A 322 9.67 61.57 -32.76
C LYS A 322 9.69 60.06 -33.03
N PHE A 323 9.96 59.63 -34.26
CA PHE A 323 10.13 58.21 -34.58
C PHE A 323 11.36 57.60 -33.88
N ALA A 324 12.48 58.33 -33.83
CA ALA A 324 13.68 57.88 -33.14
C ALA A 324 13.41 57.59 -31.65
N ASP A 325 12.73 58.52 -30.97
CA ASP A 325 12.38 58.37 -29.56
C ASP A 325 11.37 57.24 -29.31
N ALA A 326 10.38 57.08 -30.19
CA ALA A 326 9.43 55.97 -30.12
C ALA A 326 10.14 54.61 -30.19
N HIS A 327 11.07 54.45 -31.13
CA HIS A 327 11.86 53.24 -31.29
C HIS A 327 12.78 52.96 -30.09
N ARG A 328 13.41 54.00 -29.52
CA ARG A 328 14.20 53.88 -28.28
C ARG A 328 13.34 53.51 -27.07
N ASN A 329 12.10 54.00 -26.99
CA ASN A 329 11.18 53.62 -25.92
C ASN A 329 10.72 52.16 -26.02
N ILE A 330 10.56 51.63 -27.24
CA ILE A 330 10.28 50.20 -27.46
C ILE A 330 11.43 49.33 -26.96
N GLU A 331 12.70 49.73 -27.19
CA GLU A 331 13.85 49.00 -26.63
C GLU A 331 13.86 49.00 -25.09
N LYS A 332 13.63 50.16 -24.46
CA LYS A 332 13.54 50.26 -22.99
C LYS A 332 12.45 49.36 -22.41
N PHE A 333 11.28 49.34 -23.04
CA PHE A 333 10.19 48.43 -22.68
C PHE A 333 10.63 46.97 -22.86
N GLY A 334 11.33 46.66 -23.95
CA GLY A 334 11.89 45.36 -24.24
C GLY A 334 12.76 44.80 -23.12
N ILE A 335 13.71 45.62 -22.67
CA ILE A 335 14.62 45.30 -21.57
C ILE A 335 13.87 45.15 -20.25
N HIS A 336 12.87 45.99 -19.98
CA HIS A 336 12.06 45.89 -18.78
C HIS A 336 11.29 44.55 -18.72
N LEU A 337 10.63 44.17 -19.82
CA LEU A 337 9.91 42.90 -19.91
C LEU A 337 10.84 41.69 -19.65
N LEU A 338 12.05 41.70 -20.22
CA LEU A 338 13.06 40.66 -19.98
C LEU A 338 13.47 40.56 -18.52
N LYS A 339 13.68 41.70 -17.85
CA LYS A 339 14.02 41.74 -16.42
C LYS A 339 12.87 41.22 -15.55
N THR A 340 11.63 41.47 -15.93
CA THR A 340 10.44 40.98 -15.21
C THR A 340 10.24 39.48 -15.39
N ILE A 341 10.46 38.92 -16.58
CA ILE A 341 10.18 37.51 -16.87
C ILE A 341 11.30 36.56 -16.44
N LYS A 342 12.57 37.02 -16.47
CA LYS A 342 13.73 36.18 -16.17
C LYS A 342 13.70 35.50 -14.78
N PRO A 343 13.28 36.15 -13.67
CA PRO A 343 13.14 35.50 -12.37
C PRO A 343 12.13 34.34 -12.41
N MET A 344 10.95 34.53 -13.01
CA MET A 344 9.92 33.49 -13.12
C MET A 344 10.41 32.25 -13.88
N LEU A 345 11.18 32.45 -14.95
CA LEU A 345 11.80 31.33 -15.66
C LEU A 345 12.84 30.59 -14.81
N THR A 346 13.53 31.30 -13.93
CA THR A 346 14.54 30.71 -13.03
C THR A 346 13.87 29.85 -11.96
N ASP A 347 12.75 30.31 -11.42
CA ASP A 347 11.94 29.59 -10.44
C ASP A 347 11.31 28.33 -11.04
N LEU A 348 10.68 28.47 -12.21
CA LEU A 348 10.11 27.32 -12.94
C LEU A 348 11.19 26.29 -13.31
N ASN A 349 12.37 26.75 -13.72
CA ASN A 349 13.51 25.88 -14.01
C ASN A 349 14.04 25.16 -12.76
N THR A 350 13.95 25.79 -11.58
CA THR A 350 14.30 25.16 -10.30
C THR A 350 13.29 24.09 -9.90
N TYR A 351 12.00 24.37 -10.06
CA TYR A 351 10.92 23.40 -9.84
C TYR A 351 11.09 22.16 -10.71
N LEU A 352 11.31 22.34 -12.02
CA LEU A 352 11.45 21.27 -12.99
C LEU A 352 12.70 20.42 -12.81
N ASN A 353 13.85 21.06 -12.54
CA ASN A 353 15.13 20.35 -12.54
C ASN A 353 15.60 19.91 -11.14
N LYS A 354 15.00 20.41 -10.07
CA LYS A 354 15.36 20.05 -8.69
C LYS A 354 14.20 19.41 -7.93
N ALA A 355 13.07 20.10 -7.81
CA ALA A 355 11.97 19.65 -6.95
C ALA A 355 11.31 18.36 -7.47
N ILE A 356 10.94 18.32 -8.75
CA ILE A 356 10.28 17.15 -9.36
C ILE A 356 11.18 15.89 -9.35
N PRO A 357 12.46 15.96 -9.77
CA PRO A 357 13.35 14.80 -9.72
C PRO A 357 13.58 14.26 -8.30
N ASP A 358 13.61 15.14 -7.29
CA ASP A 358 13.76 14.76 -5.89
C ASP A 358 12.51 14.05 -5.34
N THR A 359 11.31 14.54 -5.66
CA THR A 359 10.05 13.84 -5.36
C THR A 359 9.99 12.48 -6.04
N ARG A 360 10.35 12.40 -7.33
CA ARG A 360 10.43 11.14 -8.08
C ARG A 360 11.38 10.14 -7.43
N LEU A 361 12.56 10.58 -6.99
CA LEU A 361 13.52 9.71 -6.31
C LEU A 361 12.94 9.16 -5.00
N THR A 362 12.19 9.98 -4.27
CA THR A 362 11.57 9.59 -3.00
C THR A 362 10.49 8.52 -3.22
N ILE A 363 9.65 8.71 -4.24
CA ILE A 363 8.62 7.72 -4.61
C ILE A 363 9.27 6.40 -5.07
N LYS A 364 10.37 6.46 -5.83
CA LYS A 364 11.14 5.25 -6.19
C LYS A 364 11.69 4.50 -4.97
N LYS A 365 12.18 5.22 -3.95
CA LYS A 365 12.62 4.61 -2.68
C LYS A 365 11.45 3.97 -1.93
N TYR A 366 10.29 4.63 -1.91
CA TYR A 366 9.05 4.07 -1.36
C TYR A 366 8.65 2.75 -2.02
N LEU A 367 8.66 2.69 -3.35
CA LEU A 367 8.33 1.47 -4.09
C LEU A 367 9.29 0.33 -3.77
N ASP A 368 10.58 0.62 -3.65
CA ASP A 368 11.56 -0.41 -3.30
C ASP A 368 11.30 -1.03 -1.92
N VAL A 369 10.95 -0.19 -0.93
CA VAL A 369 10.59 -0.63 0.43
C VAL A 369 9.24 -1.37 0.43
N LYS A 370 8.26 -0.89 -0.34
CA LYS A 370 6.97 -1.55 -0.53
C LYS A 370 7.14 -2.96 -1.09
N PHE A 371 7.96 -3.12 -2.14
CA PHE A 371 8.20 -4.43 -2.75
C PHE A 371 8.95 -5.38 -1.83
N GLU A 372 9.87 -4.87 -1.02
CA GLU A 372 10.50 -5.67 0.04
C GLU A 372 9.44 -6.17 1.05
N TYR A 373 8.59 -5.29 1.57
CA TYR A 373 7.52 -5.70 2.49
C TYR A 373 6.55 -6.72 1.86
N LEU A 374 6.10 -6.47 0.63
CA LEU A 374 5.20 -7.38 -0.09
C LEU A 374 5.83 -8.75 -0.35
N SER A 375 7.14 -8.81 -0.62
CA SER A 375 7.84 -10.08 -0.82
C SER A 375 7.84 -10.94 0.44
N TYR A 376 7.99 -10.34 1.64
CA TYR A 376 7.84 -11.05 2.90
C TYR A 376 6.40 -11.49 3.16
N CYS A 377 5.40 -10.66 2.83
CA CYS A 377 3.99 -11.05 2.95
C CYS A 377 3.66 -12.26 2.07
N LEU A 378 4.17 -12.29 0.84
CA LEU A 378 3.98 -13.41 -0.07
C LEU A 378 4.66 -14.67 0.47
N LYS A 379 5.90 -14.55 0.98
CA LYS A 379 6.62 -15.70 1.56
C LYS A 379 5.90 -16.27 2.77
N VAL A 380 5.40 -15.43 3.68
CA VAL A 380 4.62 -15.91 4.83
C VAL A 380 3.38 -16.66 4.36
N LYS A 381 2.65 -16.12 3.38
CA LYS A 381 1.46 -16.78 2.85
C LYS A 381 1.80 -18.13 2.20
N GLU A 382 2.87 -18.21 1.42
CA GLU A 382 3.33 -19.48 0.84
C GLU A 382 3.63 -20.52 1.94
N MET A 383 4.34 -20.11 3.00
CA MET A 383 4.64 -21.00 4.13
C MET A 383 3.38 -21.43 4.91
N ASP A 384 2.39 -20.55 5.04
CA ASP A 384 1.09 -20.85 5.67
C ASP A 384 0.28 -21.84 4.81
N ASP A 385 0.25 -21.64 3.48
CA ASP A 385 -0.46 -22.49 2.52
C ASP A 385 0.19 -23.89 2.44
N GLU A 386 1.53 -23.97 2.48
CA GLU A 386 2.30 -25.22 2.59
C GLU A 386 1.98 -25.97 3.88
N GLU A 387 1.99 -25.27 5.03
CA GLU A 387 1.67 -25.85 6.33
C GLU A 387 0.24 -26.42 6.34
N TYR A 388 -0.72 -25.66 5.85
CA TYR A 388 -2.12 -26.11 5.77
C TYR A 388 -2.27 -27.36 4.89
N SER A 389 -1.60 -27.39 3.74
CA SER A 389 -1.65 -28.51 2.79
C SER A 389 -1.05 -29.79 3.40
N CYS A 390 0.09 -29.69 4.08
CA CYS A 390 0.74 -30.81 4.75
C CYS A 390 -0.08 -31.34 5.93
N ILE A 391 -0.66 -30.46 6.74
CA ILE A 391 -1.57 -30.84 7.83
C ILE A 391 -2.81 -31.56 7.28
N ALA A 392 -3.36 -31.12 6.15
CA ALA A 392 -4.51 -31.76 5.52
C ALA A 392 -4.21 -33.19 5.03
N LEU A 393 -2.94 -33.50 4.72
CA LEU A 393 -2.47 -34.83 4.35
C LEU A 393 -2.10 -35.70 5.57
N GLY A 394 -2.07 -35.13 6.78
CA GLY A 394 -1.67 -35.81 8.00
C GLY A 394 -0.15 -35.96 8.19
N GLU A 395 0.65 -35.26 7.38
CA GLU A 395 2.11 -35.28 7.42
C GLU A 395 2.65 -33.90 7.85
N PRO A 396 2.86 -33.64 9.15
CA PRO A 396 3.38 -32.36 9.60
C PRO A 396 4.81 -32.13 9.07
N LEU A 397 5.09 -30.91 8.66
CA LEU A 397 6.41 -30.53 8.15
C LEU A 397 7.47 -30.57 9.26
N TYR A 398 8.66 -31.07 8.93
CA TYR A 398 9.81 -31.12 9.85
C TYR A 398 10.13 -29.76 10.50
N ARG A 399 10.06 -28.67 9.72
CA ARG A 399 10.25 -27.31 10.26
C ARG A 399 9.24 -26.94 11.35
N VAL A 400 8.00 -27.45 11.28
CA VAL A 400 6.95 -27.15 12.26
C VAL A 400 7.20 -27.93 13.54
N SER A 401 7.52 -29.22 13.40
CA SER A 401 7.80 -30.11 14.54
C SER A 401 9.06 -29.72 15.32
N THR A 402 9.96 -28.95 14.72
CA THR A 402 11.21 -28.47 15.33
C THR A 402 11.14 -27.02 15.86
N GLY A 403 9.95 -26.40 15.90
CA GLY A 403 9.77 -25.06 16.48
C GLY A 403 9.70 -23.89 15.47
N ASN A 404 9.74 -24.18 14.17
CA ASN A 404 9.44 -23.27 13.07
C ASN A 404 10.26 -21.97 13.05
N TYR A 405 11.56 -22.06 13.39
CA TYR A 405 12.45 -20.91 13.51
C TYR A 405 12.62 -20.12 12.20
N GLU A 406 12.63 -20.78 11.04
CA GLU A 406 12.67 -20.10 9.73
C GLU A 406 11.43 -19.19 9.55
N TYR A 407 10.23 -19.71 9.82
CA TYR A 407 9.00 -18.93 9.72
C TYR A 407 9.03 -17.74 10.70
N ARG A 408 9.49 -17.96 11.93
CA ARG A 408 9.62 -16.92 12.96
C ARG A 408 10.61 -15.82 12.55
N LEU A 409 11.73 -16.18 11.91
CA LEU A 409 12.68 -15.23 11.31
C LEU A 409 12.01 -14.39 10.21
N ILE A 410 11.25 -15.02 9.31
CA ILE A 410 10.53 -14.31 8.25
C ILE A 410 9.47 -13.37 8.82
N LEU A 411 8.75 -13.78 9.89
CA LEU A 411 7.79 -12.92 10.58
C LEU A 411 8.45 -11.66 11.16
N ARG A 412 9.65 -11.80 11.75
CA ARG A 412 10.42 -10.65 12.25
C ARG A 412 10.80 -9.72 11.10
N CYS A 413 11.38 -10.26 10.03
CA CYS A 413 11.80 -9.48 8.88
C CYS A 413 10.61 -8.74 8.23
N ARG A 414 9.45 -9.39 8.17
CA ARG A 414 8.18 -8.79 7.71
C ARG A 414 7.77 -7.61 8.59
N GLN A 415 7.82 -7.76 9.92
CA GLN A 415 7.47 -6.69 10.85
C GLN A 415 8.39 -5.47 10.66
N GLU A 416 9.70 -5.68 10.57
CA GLU A 416 10.64 -4.58 10.33
C GLU A 416 10.41 -3.91 8.96
N ALA A 417 10.18 -4.70 7.91
CA ALA A 417 9.87 -4.18 6.59
C ALA A 417 8.56 -3.38 6.58
N ARG A 418 7.53 -3.82 7.33
CA ARG A 418 6.28 -3.07 7.53
C ARG A 418 6.52 -1.71 8.16
N THR A 419 7.35 -1.64 9.21
CA THR A 419 7.67 -0.37 9.88
C THR A 419 8.39 0.58 8.93
N ARG A 420 9.38 0.09 8.17
CA ARG A 420 10.06 0.90 7.13
C ARG A 420 9.09 1.38 6.06
N PHE A 421 8.20 0.51 5.60
CA PHE A 421 7.18 0.84 4.60
C PHE A 421 6.22 1.91 5.10
N ALA A 422 5.69 1.77 6.31
CA ALA A 422 4.78 2.75 6.91
C ALA A 422 5.44 4.13 7.07
N LYS A 423 6.70 4.16 7.52
CA LYS A 423 7.48 5.39 7.62
C LYS A 423 7.67 6.05 6.25
N MET A 424 8.18 5.31 5.27
CA MET A 424 8.44 5.86 3.94
C MET A 424 7.16 6.31 3.22
N ARG A 425 6.02 5.63 3.47
CA ARG A 425 4.72 6.06 2.96
C ARG A 425 4.31 7.42 3.53
N LYS A 426 4.50 7.63 4.83
CA LYS A 426 4.26 8.93 5.49
C LYS A 426 5.18 10.01 4.93
N ASP A 427 6.47 9.73 4.82
CA ASP A 427 7.47 10.68 4.29
C ASP A 427 7.13 11.12 2.85
N VAL A 428 6.66 10.21 2.00
CA VAL A 428 6.23 10.53 0.63
C VAL A 428 4.97 11.41 0.61
N LEU A 429 3.98 11.12 1.45
CA LEU A 429 2.75 11.90 1.52
C LEU A 429 3.04 13.34 1.93
N GLU A 430 3.81 13.53 3.01
CA GLU A 430 4.24 14.85 3.47
C GLU A 430 5.02 15.59 2.38
N LYS A 431 5.89 14.90 1.64
CA LYS A 431 6.69 15.51 0.57
C LYS A 431 5.84 15.96 -0.63
N ILE A 432 4.82 15.20 -1.00
CA ILE A 432 3.87 15.60 -2.06
C ILE A 432 3.07 16.82 -1.59
N GLU A 433 2.56 16.82 -0.35
CA GLU A 433 1.84 17.97 0.19
C GLU A 433 2.70 19.25 0.22
N LEU A 434 3.97 19.14 0.63
CA LEU A 434 4.91 20.26 0.60
C LEU A 434 5.19 20.77 -0.82
N LEU A 435 5.23 19.86 -1.80
CA LEU A 435 5.41 20.23 -3.19
C LEU A 435 4.17 20.98 -3.72
N ASP A 436 2.96 20.51 -3.39
CA ASP A 436 1.71 21.14 -3.79
C ASP A 436 1.55 22.54 -3.18
N GLN A 437 1.93 22.71 -1.91
CA GLN A 437 1.95 24.02 -1.24
C GLN A 437 2.88 25.01 -1.96
N LYS A 438 4.11 24.58 -2.29
CA LYS A 438 5.04 25.41 -3.06
C LYS A 438 4.54 25.69 -4.47
N HIS A 439 3.89 24.72 -5.11
CA HIS A 439 3.29 24.93 -6.43
C HIS A 439 2.25 26.05 -6.42
N GLY A 440 1.42 26.14 -5.38
CA GLY A 440 0.48 27.24 -5.17
C GLY A 440 1.16 28.62 -5.02
N GLU A 441 2.30 28.68 -4.33
CA GLU A 441 3.09 29.92 -4.20
C GLU A 441 3.70 30.37 -5.54
N TYR A 442 4.19 29.44 -6.37
CA TYR A 442 4.69 29.76 -7.71
C TYR A 442 3.59 30.30 -8.65
N HIS A 443 2.35 29.82 -8.53
CA HIS A 443 1.18 30.40 -9.23
C HIS A 443 0.82 31.79 -8.71
N CYS A 444 1.00 32.06 -7.42
CA CYS A 444 0.73 33.38 -6.84
C CYS A 444 1.71 34.46 -7.36
N CYS A 445 2.95 34.11 -7.69
CA CYS A 445 3.87 35.00 -8.40
C CYS A 445 3.35 35.44 -9.78
N VAL A 446 2.55 34.60 -10.46
CA VAL A 446 1.91 34.96 -11.74
C VAL A 446 0.77 35.95 -11.52
N GLN A 447 0.02 35.84 -10.40
CA GLN A 447 -1.02 36.81 -10.05
C GLN A 447 -0.46 38.19 -9.68
N HIS A 448 0.76 38.26 -9.15
CA HIS A 448 1.44 39.53 -8.90
C HIS A 448 1.72 40.35 -10.18
N LEU A 449 1.76 39.71 -11.35
CA LEU A 449 1.83 40.43 -12.64
C LEU A 449 0.51 41.11 -13.00
N GLU A 450 -0.64 40.59 -12.55
CA GLU A 450 -1.92 41.25 -12.78
C GLU A 450 -2.07 42.54 -11.96
N GLY A 451 -1.37 42.64 -10.83
CA GLY A 451 -1.22 43.89 -10.06
C GLY A 451 -0.38 44.96 -10.75
N ILE A 452 0.38 44.60 -11.80
CA ILE A 452 1.15 45.54 -12.63
C ILE A 452 0.28 46.08 -13.80
N ARG A 453 -1.02 45.77 -13.86
CA ARG A 453 -1.99 46.44 -14.76
C ARG A 453 -2.38 47.86 -14.28
N GLY A 454 -1.39 48.63 -13.83
CA GLY A 454 -1.48 50.06 -13.56
C GLY A 454 -1.17 50.95 -14.78
N PHE A 455 -1.18 50.43 -16.01
CA PHE A 455 -1.00 51.23 -17.22
C PHE A 455 -2.14 50.99 -18.21
N ARG A 456 -3.23 51.73 -17.99
CA ARG A 456 -4.25 52.00 -19.01
C ARG A 456 -3.53 52.77 -20.13
N LEU A 457 -3.37 52.15 -21.31
CA LEU A 457 -2.97 52.84 -22.54
C LEU A 457 -3.96 54.00 -22.76
N ARG A 458 -3.58 55.23 -22.39
CA ARG A 458 -4.21 56.42 -22.98
C ARG A 458 -3.69 56.51 -24.40
N ALA A 459 -4.54 56.16 -25.35
CA ALA A 459 -4.37 56.59 -26.73
C ALA A 459 -4.18 58.12 -26.74
N PRO A 460 -3.26 58.68 -27.52
CA PRO A 460 -3.18 60.12 -27.69
C PRO A 460 -4.48 60.56 -28.38
N HIS A 461 -5.24 61.43 -27.72
CA HIS A 461 -6.33 62.12 -28.39
C HIS A 461 -5.73 62.98 -29.50
N SER A 462 -6.11 62.67 -30.74
CA SER A 462 -6.00 63.59 -31.86
C SER A 462 -6.83 64.83 -31.55
N SER A 463 -6.18 65.99 -31.55
CA SER A 463 -6.80 67.31 -31.66
C SER A 463 -6.05 68.09 -32.71
#